data_AF-A0A4Y7Q9R3-F1
#
_entry.id   AF-A0A4Y7Q9R3-F1
#
_cell.length_a   1.000
_cell.length_b   1.000
_cell.length_c   1.000
_cell.angle_alpha   90.00
_cell.angle_beta   90.00
_cell.angle_gamma   90.00
#
_symmetry.space_group_name_H-M   'P 1'
#
loop_
_entity.id
_entity.type
_entity.pdbx_description
1 polymer ?
#
loop_
_entity_poly.entity_id
_entity_poly.type
_entity_poly.pdbx_seq_one_letter_code
_entity_poly.pdbx_strand_id
1 'polypeptide(L)'
;MDKKNPRDSFLPFREKAPSHTTILEEPSPYQPENVRQCVGFFEAVMFHAIIFKCKILLEEKHQLFQSIGEWLLLVDCYVKEGKDNSFFCDRCAYSPTNIPGQKYAPECWPPATKWEKYLLDHPDLSFLQLFKYLDSLNMESVGSLTSYLRATDFAYVGIVPFPSPTEVAKAIITLGAGARNGLAKLKVWAKKKKKGNTDDKIARFVFLHDKVKSLLSPGEQADMGYDMLMLEHSLCKLSKMTRFKDIKHSVLNGL
;
A
#
# COMPACT_ATOMS: atom_id res chain seq x y z
N MET A 1 -13.15 -7.28 23.80
CA MET A 1 -13.22 -6.18 22.80
C MET A 1 -11.79 -5.72 22.53
N ASP A 2 -11.11 -6.33 21.55
CA ASP A 2 -9.83 -5.79 21.08
C ASP A 2 -10.09 -4.85 19.92
N LYS A 3 -9.93 -3.55 20.19
CA LYS A 3 -10.02 -2.53 19.16
C LYS A 3 -8.85 -2.72 18.20
N LYS A 4 -9.12 -3.30 17.04
CA LYS A 4 -8.30 -3.19 15.83
C LYS A 4 -7.63 -1.82 15.79
N ASN A 5 -6.31 -1.77 15.69
CA ASN A 5 -5.53 -0.53 15.73
C ASN A 5 -6.10 0.47 14.70
N PRO A 6 -6.75 1.57 15.12
CA PRO A 6 -7.41 2.47 14.18
C PRO A 6 -6.39 3.20 13.30
N ARG A 7 -5.13 3.27 13.72
CA ARG A 7 -4.11 4.08 13.04
C ARG A 7 -3.83 3.60 11.61
N ASP A 8 -3.71 2.30 11.35
CA ASP A 8 -3.56 1.77 9.97
C ASP A 8 -4.75 2.15 9.07
N SER A 9 -5.92 2.35 9.68
CA SER A 9 -7.17 2.63 8.97
C SER A 9 -7.43 4.12 8.75
N PHE A 10 -6.93 5.01 9.61
CA PHE A 10 -7.29 6.44 9.64
C PHE A 10 -6.09 7.41 9.53
N LEU A 11 -4.86 6.97 9.79
CA LEU A 11 -3.68 7.83 9.70
C LEU A 11 -3.40 8.16 8.21
N PRO A 12 -3.25 9.44 7.85
CA PRO A 12 -2.88 9.82 6.48
C PRO A 12 -1.41 9.54 6.15
N PHE A 13 -0.56 9.46 7.18
CA PHE A 13 0.87 9.20 7.06
C PHE A 13 1.10 7.68 7.01
N ARG A 14 1.01 7.10 5.82
CA ARG A 14 1.13 5.64 5.61
C ARG A 14 2.38 5.06 6.25
N GLU A 15 3.54 5.69 6.02
CA GLU A 15 4.85 5.23 6.50
C GLU A 15 5.00 5.30 8.02
N LYS A 16 4.05 5.94 8.72
CA LYS A 16 3.97 6.01 10.19
C LYS A 16 2.88 5.11 10.77
N ALA A 17 2.20 4.36 9.92
CA ALA A 17 1.16 3.45 10.34
C ALA A 17 1.79 2.23 11.05
N PRO A 18 1.20 1.73 12.15
CA PRO A 18 1.81 0.68 12.97
C PRO A 18 2.23 -0.57 12.20
N SER A 19 1.41 -1.07 11.28
CA SER A 19 1.78 -2.26 10.50
C SER A 19 2.95 -2.00 9.57
N HIS A 20 3.05 -0.76 9.04
CA HIS A 20 4.12 -0.37 8.14
C HIS A 20 5.43 -0.13 8.91
N THR A 21 5.37 0.52 10.07
CA THR A 21 6.55 0.68 10.92
C THR A 21 7.07 -0.67 11.40
N THR A 22 6.19 -1.62 11.74
CA THR A 22 6.61 -2.95 12.24
C THR A 22 7.20 -3.83 11.15
N ILE A 23 6.68 -3.81 9.91
CA ILE A 23 7.27 -4.61 8.81
C ILE A 23 8.63 -4.08 8.35
N LEU A 24 8.98 -2.84 8.70
CA LEU A 24 10.27 -2.23 8.42
C LEU A 24 11.32 -2.49 9.53
N GLU A 25 10.91 -3.01 10.69
CA GLU A 25 11.84 -3.39 11.76
C GLU A 25 12.67 -4.61 11.34
N GLU A 26 13.95 -4.64 11.74
CA GLU A 26 14.84 -5.75 11.40
C GLU A 26 14.51 -7.03 12.20
N PRO A 27 14.51 -8.21 11.55
CA PRO A 27 14.75 -8.44 10.12
C PRO A 27 13.51 -8.09 9.25
N SER A 28 13.72 -7.42 8.11
CA SER A 28 12.62 -6.95 7.25
C SER A 28 12.77 -7.42 5.78
N PRO A 29 11.65 -7.72 5.08
CA PRO A 29 11.65 -8.00 3.64
C PRO A 29 12.11 -6.82 2.78
N TYR A 30 12.12 -5.62 3.35
CA TYR A 30 12.41 -4.36 2.66
C TYR A 30 13.88 -3.91 2.79
N GLN A 31 14.70 -4.66 3.53
CA GLN A 31 16.14 -4.39 3.62
C GLN A 31 16.84 -4.66 2.27
N PRO A 32 17.92 -3.91 1.93
CA PRO A 32 18.62 -4.02 0.66
C PRO A 32 19.04 -5.46 0.28
N GLU A 33 19.45 -6.25 1.26
CA GLU A 33 19.86 -7.64 1.09
C GLU A 33 18.69 -8.58 0.75
N ASN A 34 17.47 -8.27 1.19
CA ASN A 34 16.30 -9.16 1.09
C ASN A 34 15.35 -8.76 -0.04
N VAL A 35 15.15 -7.46 -0.26
CA VAL A 35 14.06 -6.93 -1.09
C VAL A 35 14.15 -7.33 -2.56
N ARG A 36 15.36 -7.61 -3.04
CA ARG A 36 15.60 -8.13 -4.38
C ARG A 36 15.48 -9.64 -4.49
N GLN A 37 15.47 -10.36 -3.37
CA GLN A 37 15.48 -11.81 -3.30
C GLN A 37 14.06 -12.41 -3.26
N CYS A 38 13.98 -13.71 -3.53
CA CYS A 38 12.75 -14.49 -3.37
C CYS A 38 12.07 -14.28 -2.00
N VAL A 39 12.84 -14.33 -0.91
CA VAL A 39 12.30 -14.21 0.46
C VAL A 39 11.69 -12.84 0.73
N GLY A 40 12.37 -11.75 0.36
CA GLY A 40 11.85 -10.40 0.55
C GLY A 40 10.61 -10.13 -0.30
N PHE A 41 10.58 -10.61 -1.55
CA PHE A 41 9.37 -10.50 -2.36
C PHE A 41 8.20 -11.28 -1.77
N PHE A 42 8.42 -12.55 -1.43
CA PHE A 42 7.39 -13.41 -0.85
C PHE A 42 6.73 -12.72 0.34
N GLU A 43 7.53 -12.22 1.26
CA GLU A 43 7.03 -11.61 2.48
C GLU A 43 6.44 -10.22 2.27
N ALA A 44 6.94 -9.42 1.33
CA ALA A 44 6.28 -8.18 0.90
C ALA A 44 4.87 -8.46 0.32
N VAL A 45 4.68 -9.59 -0.38
CA VAL A 45 3.34 -10.03 -0.80
C VAL A 45 2.49 -10.45 0.40
N MET A 46 3.04 -11.29 1.28
CA MET A 46 2.36 -11.76 2.50
C MET A 46 1.90 -10.60 3.38
N PHE A 47 2.70 -9.54 3.50
CA PHE A 47 2.38 -8.34 4.24
C PHE A 47 1.03 -7.77 3.80
N HIS A 48 0.89 -7.43 2.52
CA HIS A 48 -0.37 -6.85 2.03
C HIS A 48 -1.50 -7.85 1.85
N ALA A 49 -1.21 -9.12 1.61
CA ALA A 49 -2.22 -10.14 1.33
C ALA A 49 -2.83 -10.75 2.61
N ILE A 50 -2.02 -10.91 3.66
CA ILE A 50 -2.37 -11.77 4.80
C ILE A 50 -2.20 -11.02 6.12
N ILE A 51 -0.98 -10.56 6.43
CA ILE A 51 -0.61 -10.17 7.81
C ILE A 51 -0.78 -8.66 8.11
N PHE A 52 -1.17 -7.83 7.15
CA PHE A 52 -1.41 -6.40 7.36
C PHE A 52 -2.48 -6.19 8.43
N LYS A 53 -2.15 -5.41 9.47
CA LYS A 53 -3.04 -5.10 10.61
C LYS A 53 -3.40 -6.30 11.48
N CYS A 54 -2.62 -7.38 11.39
CA CYS A 54 -2.87 -8.61 12.14
C CYS A 54 -2.06 -8.68 13.43
N LYS A 55 -2.55 -9.48 14.36
CA LYS A 55 -1.89 -9.68 15.66
C LYS A 55 -0.54 -10.34 15.52
N ILE A 56 -0.41 -11.31 14.59
CA ILE A 56 0.87 -11.95 14.32
C ILE A 56 1.98 -10.96 13.94
N LEU A 57 1.64 -9.89 13.22
CA LEU A 57 2.59 -8.84 12.88
C LEU A 57 2.85 -7.91 14.08
N LEU A 58 1.77 -7.46 14.75
CA LEU A 58 1.85 -6.37 15.73
C LEU A 58 2.21 -6.80 17.15
N GLU A 59 1.96 -8.05 17.53
CA GLU A 59 2.12 -8.56 18.90
C GLU A 59 3.34 -9.48 19.07
N GLU A 60 3.72 -10.24 18.04
CA GLU A 60 4.71 -11.34 18.17
C GLU A 60 6.14 -10.98 17.75
N LYS A 61 6.41 -9.71 17.41
CA LYS A 61 7.62 -9.22 16.72
C LYS A 61 7.82 -9.89 15.36
N HIS A 62 7.92 -9.07 14.33
CA HIS A 62 8.12 -9.55 12.97
C HIS A 62 9.39 -10.41 12.83
N GLN A 63 9.30 -11.46 12.02
CA GLN A 63 10.43 -12.30 11.62
C GLN A 63 10.38 -12.46 10.11
N LEU A 64 11.54 -12.45 9.46
CA LEU A 64 11.66 -12.69 8.03
C LEU A 64 11.60 -14.19 7.71
N PHE A 65 10.60 -14.62 6.96
CA PHE A 65 10.43 -16.02 6.56
C PHE A 65 11.37 -16.42 5.42
N GLN A 66 12.26 -17.37 5.68
CA GLN A 66 13.21 -17.90 4.68
C GLN A 66 12.56 -18.90 3.72
N SER A 67 11.40 -19.45 4.08
CA SER A 67 10.65 -20.35 3.22
C SER A 67 9.16 -20.37 3.53
N ILE A 68 8.37 -20.87 2.57
CA ILE A 68 6.97 -21.22 2.83
C ILE A 68 6.82 -22.25 3.96
N GLY A 69 7.81 -23.13 4.15
CA GLY A 69 7.82 -24.12 5.21
C GLY A 69 7.87 -23.48 6.60
N GLU A 70 8.67 -22.43 6.77
CA GLU A 70 8.74 -21.68 8.03
C GLU A 70 7.41 -21.01 8.37
N TRP A 71 6.76 -20.39 7.39
CA TRP A 71 5.41 -19.84 7.56
C TRP A 71 4.41 -20.91 8.00
N LEU A 72 4.38 -22.07 7.32
CA LEU A 72 3.44 -23.15 7.63
C LEU A 72 3.68 -23.72 9.03
N LEU A 73 4.94 -23.91 9.42
CA LEU A 73 5.30 -24.35 10.78
C LEU A 73 4.85 -23.34 11.84
N LEU A 74 5.04 -22.04 11.60
CA LEU A 74 4.60 -20.99 12.50
C LEU A 74 3.07 -21.01 12.68
N VAL A 75 2.33 -21.13 11.58
CA VAL A 75 0.87 -21.24 11.61
C VAL A 75 0.44 -22.47 12.40
N ASP A 76 1.05 -23.64 12.16
CA ASP A 76 0.73 -24.88 12.87
C ASP A 76 1.00 -24.77 14.38
N CYS A 77 2.09 -24.11 14.79
CA CYS A 77 2.39 -23.85 16.20
C CYS A 77 1.29 -23.02 16.87
N TYR A 78 0.94 -21.86 16.30
CA TYR A 78 -0.07 -20.98 16.88
C TYR A 78 -1.49 -21.56 16.82
N VAL A 79 -1.81 -22.37 15.82
CA VAL A 79 -3.08 -23.11 15.77
C VAL A 79 -3.16 -24.13 16.92
N LYS A 80 -2.06 -24.83 17.23
CA LYS A 80 -1.99 -25.73 18.41
C LYS A 80 -2.15 -24.99 19.73
N GLU A 81 -1.71 -23.73 19.80
CA GLU A 81 -1.92 -22.83 20.94
C GLU A 81 -3.35 -22.23 20.99
N GLY A 82 -4.22 -22.58 20.05
CA GLY A 82 -5.62 -22.14 20.02
C GLY A 82 -5.85 -20.77 19.37
N LYS A 83 -4.89 -20.24 18.61
CA LYS A 83 -5.09 -19.01 17.82
C LYS A 83 -5.97 -19.30 16.61
N ASP A 84 -6.90 -18.38 16.32
CA ASP A 84 -7.80 -18.48 15.18
C ASP A 84 -7.33 -17.68 13.95
N ASN A 85 -8.09 -17.73 12.86
CA ASN A 85 -7.76 -17.02 11.62
C ASN A 85 -7.61 -15.50 11.78
N SER A 86 -8.28 -14.89 12.76
CA SER A 86 -8.21 -13.43 12.98
C SER A 86 -6.86 -12.98 13.53
N PHE A 87 -6.09 -13.92 14.10
CA PHE A 87 -4.72 -13.71 14.52
C PHE A 87 -3.79 -13.46 13.32
N PHE A 88 -3.99 -14.22 12.24
CA PHE A 88 -3.16 -14.20 11.03
C PHE A 88 -3.66 -13.25 9.94
N CYS A 89 -4.97 -12.97 9.89
CA CYS A 89 -5.58 -12.19 8.82
C CYS A 89 -6.76 -11.33 9.28
N ASP A 90 -6.71 -10.02 9.02
CA ASP A 90 -7.86 -9.11 9.11
C ASP A 90 -8.63 -9.16 7.77
N ARG A 91 -9.67 -10.00 7.73
CA ARG A 91 -10.57 -10.16 6.57
C ARG A 91 -11.26 -8.86 6.12
N CYS A 92 -11.15 -7.77 6.86
CA CYS A 92 -11.73 -6.47 6.54
C CYS A 92 -10.67 -5.38 6.28
N ALA A 93 -9.39 -5.73 6.11
CA ALA A 93 -8.31 -4.76 5.91
C ALA A 93 -8.52 -3.89 4.66
N TYR A 94 -8.81 -4.51 3.53
CA TYR A 94 -9.00 -3.84 2.23
C TYR A 94 -10.43 -3.99 1.70
N SER A 95 -11.02 -5.19 1.85
CA SER A 95 -12.42 -5.50 1.52
C SER A 95 -12.83 -6.80 2.22
N PRO A 96 -14.10 -6.97 2.65
CA PRO A 96 -14.57 -8.22 3.25
C PRO A 96 -14.29 -9.43 2.35
N THR A 97 -13.60 -10.44 2.87
CA THR A 97 -13.41 -11.75 2.20
C THR A 97 -13.91 -12.89 3.09
N ASN A 98 -14.38 -13.95 2.44
CA ASN A 98 -14.85 -15.17 3.13
C ASN A 98 -13.73 -16.21 3.32
N ILE A 99 -12.57 -16.02 2.70
CA ILE A 99 -11.51 -17.02 2.68
C ILE A 99 -10.48 -16.72 3.79
N PRO A 100 -10.03 -17.72 4.57
CA PRO A 100 -8.97 -17.53 5.57
C PRO A 100 -7.67 -17.11 4.91
N GLY A 101 -7.17 -15.92 5.26
CA GLY A 101 -6.03 -15.30 4.58
C GLY A 101 -4.78 -16.18 4.56
N GLN A 102 -4.50 -16.93 5.63
CA GLN A 102 -3.28 -17.75 5.74
C GLN A 102 -3.18 -18.87 4.69
N LYS A 103 -4.31 -19.27 4.09
CA LYS A 103 -4.33 -20.31 3.04
C LYS A 103 -3.74 -19.84 1.72
N TYR A 104 -3.58 -18.54 1.52
CA TYR A 104 -3.04 -17.96 0.29
C TYR A 104 -1.52 -17.87 0.25
N ALA A 105 -0.85 -18.14 1.37
CA ALA A 105 0.60 -18.07 1.44
C ALA A 105 1.29 -18.97 0.39
N PRO A 106 0.88 -20.23 0.18
CA PRO A 106 1.50 -21.08 -0.84
C PRO A 106 1.41 -20.52 -2.27
N GLU A 107 0.38 -19.74 -2.60
CA GLU A 107 0.22 -19.13 -3.92
C GLU A 107 1.17 -17.95 -4.16
N CYS A 108 1.64 -17.33 -3.08
CA CYS A 108 2.58 -16.20 -3.15
C CYS A 108 4.01 -16.66 -3.47
N TRP A 109 4.33 -17.93 -3.21
CA TRP A 109 5.68 -18.47 -3.34
C TRP A 109 6.15 -18.63 -4.80
N PRO A 110 5.39 -19.24 -5.74
CA PRO A 110 5.86 -19.41 -7.11
C PRO A 110 6.22 -18.11 -7.84
N PRO A 111 5.45 -17.01 -7.73
CA PRO A 111 5.87 -15.71 -8.27
C PRO A 111 7.15 -15.17 -7.61
N ALA A 112 7.33 -15.38 -6.30
CA ALA A 112 8.53 -14.95 -5.58
C ALA A 112 9.81 -15.60 -6.14
N THR A 113 9.76 -16.88 -6.52
CA THR A 113 10.92 -17.58 -7.11
C THR A 113 11.37 -17.00 -8.46
N LYS A 114 10.53 -16.19 -9.13
CA LYS A 114 10.82 -15.55 -10.41
C LYS A 114 11.26 -14.10 -10.26
N TRP A 115 11.22 -13.56 -9.04
CA TRP A 115 11.40 -12.13 -8.79
C TRP A 115 12.79 -11.62 -9.17
N GLU A 116 13.83 -12.28 -8.68
CA GLU A 116 15.23 -11.91 -8.97
C GLU A 116 15.50 -11.86 -10.47
N LYS A 117 15.08 -12.91 -11.18
CA LYS A 117 15.19 -12.98 -12.64
C LYS A 117 14.40 -11.86 -13.31
N TYR A 118 13.17 -11.61 -12.86
CA TYR A 118 12.34 -10.55 -13.43
C TYR A 118 13.03 -9.18 -13.31
N LEU A 119 13.63 -8.86 -12.16
CA LEU A 119 14.38 -7.62 -11.96
C LEU A 119 15.63 -7.53 -12.85
N LEU A 120 16.35 -8.63 -13.04
CA LEU A 120 17.51 -8.69 -13.93
C LEU A 120 17.12 -8.47 -15.40
N ASP A 121 16.00 -9.05 -15.82
CA ASP A 121 15.48 -8.94 -17.19
C ASP A 121 14.88 -7.54 -17.47
N HIS A 122 14.62 -6.74 -16.43
CA HIS A 122 13.98 -5.41 -16.53
C HIS A 122 14.72 -4.35 -15.70
N PRO A 123 15.96 -3.98 -16.05
CA PRO A 123 16.77 -3.04 -15.25
C PRO A 123 16.19 -1.62 -15.18
N ASP A 124 15.42 -1.20 -16.19
CA ASP A 124 14.85 0.15 -16.29
C ASP A 124 13.34 0.19 -15.94
N LEU A 125 12.92 -0.69 -15.03
CA LEU A 125 11.51 -0.84 -14.68
C LEU A 125 10.94 0.45 -14.05
N SER A 126 9.91 1.02 -14.67
CA SER A 126 9.17 2.16 -14.12
C SER A 126 8.17 1.72 -13.04
N PHE A 127 7.75 2.64 -12.18
CA PHE A 127 6.71 2.39 -11.18
C PHE A 127 5.43 1.81 -11.77
N LEU A 128 4.93 2.38 -12.88
CA LEU A 128 3.73 1.86 -13.54
C LEU A 128 3.94 0.48 -14.18
N GLN A 129 5.15 0.19 -14.66
CA GLN A 129 5.46 -1.14 -15.20
C GLN A 129 5.51 -2.18 -14.07
N LEU A 130 6.14 -1.85 -12.94
CA LEU A 130 6.14 -2.70 -11.75
C LEU A 130 4.72 -2.95 -11.24
N PHE A 131 3.92 -1.89 -11.10
CA PHE A 131 2.52 -2.03 -10.68
C PHE A 131 1.75 -2.97 -11.61
N LYS A 132 1.85 -2.79 -12.93
CA LYS A 132 1.20 -3.68 -13.90
C LYS A 132 1.69 -5.12 -13.82
N TYR A 133 3.00 -5.33 -13.64
CA TYR A 133 3.56 -6.65 -13.46
C TYR A 133 2.98 -7.33 -12.22
N LEU A 134 3.02 -6.67 -11.07
CA LEU A 134 2.49 -7.17 -9.81
C LEU A 134 1.00 -7.50 -9.87
N ASP A 135 0.23 -6.72 -10.63
CA ASP A 135 -1.19 -6.96 -10.92
C ASP A 135 -1.39 -8.16 -11.85
N SER A 136 -0.53 -8.32 -12.86
CA SER A 136 -0.58 -9.44 -13.81
C SER A 136 -0.26 -10.81 -13.21
N LEU A 137 0.36 -10.85 -12.01
CA LEU A 137 0.64 -12.10 -11.30
C LEU A 137 -0.65 -12.83 -10.87
N ASN A 138 -1.79 -12.11 -10.79
CA ASN A 138 -3.12 -12.66 -10.58
C ASN A 138 -3.21 -13.69 -9.42
N MET A 139 -2.57 -13.38 -8.29
CA MET A 139 -2.65 -14.18 -7.07
C MET A 139 -4.02 -13.96 -6.41
N GLU A 140 -4.68 -15.00 -5.90
CA GLU A 140 -6.11 -14.95 -5.53
C GLU A 140 -6.39 -13.93 -4.40
N SER A 141 -5.46 -13.79 -3.46
CA SER A 141 -5.54 -12.82 -2.34
C SER A 141 -5.10 -11.40 -2.71
N VAL A 142 -4.68 -11.16 -3.94
CA VAL A 142 -3.95 -9.97 -4.34
C VAL A 142 -4.65 -9.29 -5.52
N GLY A 143 -5.49 -8.31 -5.20
CA GLY A 143 -6.11 -7.44 -6.21
C GLY A 143 -5.24 -6.24 -6.59
N SER A 144 -5.71 -5.45 -7.55
CA SER A 144 -4.97 -4.28 -8.05
C SER A 144 -4.60 -3.26 -6.97
N LEU A 145 -5.42 -3.12 -5.92
CA LEU A 145 -5.09 -2.25 -4.80
C LEU A 145 -3.83 -2.73 -4.06
N THR A 146 -3.73 -4.02 -3.71
CA THR A 146 -2.56 -4.56 -3.01
C THR A 146 -1.34 -4.62 -3.94
N SER A 147 -1.53 -4.80 -5.24
CA SER A 147 -0.46 -4.62 -6.25
C SER A 147 0.08 -3.20 -6.29
N TYR A 148 -0.78 -2.19 -6.25
CA TYR A 148 -0.35 -0.80 -6.17
C TYR A 148 0.41 -0.52 -4.86
N LEU A 149 -0.11 -0.97 -3.72
CA LEU A 149 0.56 -0.76 -2.42
C LEU A 149 1.96 -1.38 -2.40
N ARG A 150 2.14 -2.60 -2.93
CA ARG A 150 3.47 -3.21 -3.03
C ARG A 150 4.40 -2.44 -3.97
N ALA A 151 3.89 -1.94 -5.10
CA ALA A 151 4.68 -1.06 -5.96
C ALA A 151 5.11 0.21 -5.22
N THR A 152 4.27 0.76 -4.32
CA THR A 152 4.65 1.90 -3.47
C THR A 152 5.76 1.55 -2.50
N ASP A 153 5.71 0.40 -1.83
CA ASP A 153 6.80 -0.04 -0.93
C ASP A 153 8.11 -0.24 -1.68
N PHE A 154 8.05 -0.91 -2.83
CA PHE A 154 9.21 -1.12 -3.68
C PHE A 154 9.80 0.19 -4.23
N ALA A 155 8.98 1.21 -4.45
CA ALA A 155 9.47 2.55 -4.80
C ALA A 155 10.17 3.23 -3.62
N TYR A 156 9.63 3.14 -2.39
CA TYR A 156 10.24 3.72 -1.20
C TYR A 156 11.62 3.14 -0.88
N VAL A 157 11.83 1.85 -1.18
CA VAL A 157 13.10 1.13 -0.95
C VAL A 157 14.01 1.09 -2.20
N GLY A 158 13.63 1.79 -3.28
CA GLY A 158 14.49 1.99 -4.45
C GLY A 158 14.62 0.81 -5.41
N ILE A 159 13.66 -0.13 -5.43
CA ILE A 159 13.61 -1.17 -6.48
C ILE A 159 13.33 -0.57 -7.87
N VAL A 160 12.50 0.48 -7.90
CA VAL A 160 12.19 1.28 -9.10
C VAL A 160 12.36 2.75 -8.79
N PRO A 161 12.54 3.61 -9.82
CA PRO A 161 12.49 5.05 -9.63
C PRO A 161 11.19 5.46 -8.92
N PHE A 162 11.31 6.41 -7.99
CA PHE A 162 10.16 6.95 -7.27
C PHE A 162 9.17 7.58 -8.27
N PRO A 163 7.86 7.31 -8.18
CA PRO A 163 6.92 7.66 -9.23
C PRO A 163 6.77 9.17 -9.38
N SER A 164 6.61 9.63 -10.62
CA SER A 164 6.19 11.01 -10.86
C SER A 164 4.72 11.24 -10.43
N PRO A 165 4.30 12.50 -10.15
CA PRO A 165 2.89 12.81 -9.92
C PRO A 165 1.97 12.36 -11.08
N THR A 166 2.49 12.36 -12.31
CA THR A 166 1.79 11.84 -13.49
C THR A 166 1.56 10.34 -13.43
N GLU A 167 2.56 9.56 -13.00
CA GLU A 167 2.42 8.11 -12.82
C GLU A 167 1.41 7.77 -11.73
N VAL A 168 1.46 8.48 -10.60
CA VAL A 168 0.48 8.31 -9.51
C VAL A 168 -0.93 8.68 -9.99
N ALA A 169 -1.12 9.78 -10.71
CA ALA A 169 -2.41 10.14 -11.29
C ALA A 169 -2.96 9.04 -12.22
N LYS A 170 -2.11 8.47 -13.08
CA LYS A 170 -2.46 7.34 -13.96
C LYS A 170 -2.86 6.11 -13.15
N ALA A 171 -2.12 5.77 -12.09
CA ALA A 171 -2.46 4.67 -11.19
C ALA A 171 -3.81 4.89 -10.51
N ILE A 172 -4.10 6.08 -9.98
CA ILE A 172 -5.40 6.43 -9.36
C ILE A 172 -6.54 6.27 -10.37
N ILE A 173 -6.34 6.70 -11.63
CA ILE A 173 -7.33 6.56 -12.70
C ILE A 173 -7.63 5.09 -12.97
N THR A 174 -6.59 4.25 -13.08
CA THR A 174 -6.69 2.80 -13.32
C THR A 174 -7.37 2.09 -12.15
N LEU A 175 -6.95 2.34 -10.91
CA LEU A 175 -7.48 1.69 -9.72
C LEU A 175 -8.93 2.05 -9.44
N GLY A 176 -9.31 3.31 -9.67
CA GLY A 176 -10.65 3.79 -9.38
C GLY A 176 -11.06 3.71 -7.91
N ALA A 177 -10.10 3.63 -6.98
CA ALA A 177 -10.31 3.35 -5.57
C ALA A 177 -10.40 4.63 -4.70
N GLY A 178 -9.98 4.56 -3.43
CA GLY A 178 -10.22 5.58 -2.40
C GLY A 178 -9.79 7.00 -2.78
N ALA A 179 -8.60 7.19 -3.37
CA ALA A 179 -8.07 8.51 -3.70
C ALA A 179 -8.93 9.23 -4.74
N ARG A 180 -9.52 8.49 -5.68
CA ARG A 180 -10.49 9.04 -6.65
C ARG A 180 -11.67 9.69 -5.93
N ASN A 181 -12.18 9.06 -4.87
CA ASN A 181 -13.27 9.62 -4.07
C ASN A 181 -12.81 10.87 -3.31
N GLY A 182 -11.58 10.88 -2.79
CA GLY A 182 -10.97 12.06 -2.17
C GLY A 182 -10.91 13.24 -3.14
N LEU A 183 -10.37 13.02 -4.34
CA LEU A 183 -10.28 14.03 -5.41
C LEU A 183 -11.66 14.55 -5.83
N ALA A 184 -12.66 13.68 -5.91
CA ALA A 184 -14.03 14.07 -6.21
C ALA A 184 -14.68 14.91 -5.08
N LYS A 185 -14.34 14.63 -3.82
CA LYS A 185 -14.80 15.40 -2.66
C LYS A 185 -14.17 16.80 -2.61
N LEU A 186 -12.90 16.90 -3.01
CA LEU A 186 -12.20 18.17 -3.20
C LEU A 186 -12.59 18.89 -4.50
N LYS A 187 -13.57 18.39 -5.27
CA LYS A 187 -13.96 18.96 -6.58
C LYS A 187 -12.82 19.09 -7.59
N VAL A 188 -11.67 18.46 -7.33
CA VAL A 188 -10.53 18.40 -8.25
C VAL A 188 -10.96 17.59 -9.48
N TRP A 189 -11.62 16.45 -9.25
CA TRP A 189 -12.24 15.64 -10.30
C TRP A 189 -13.76 15.66 -10.22
N ALA A 190 -14.42 15.48 -11.36
CA ALA A 190 -15.87 15.35 -11.40
C ALA A 190 -16.35 14.05 -10.73
N LYS A 191 -17.44 14.12 -9.93
CA LYS A 191 -18.06 12.96 -9.27
C LYS A 191 -18.60 11.91 -10.26
N LYS A 192 -19.18 12.36 -11.37
CA LYS A 192 -19.70 11.45 -12.41
C LYS A 192 -18.56 11.00 -13.31
N LYS A 193 -18.60 9.74 -13.78
CA LYS A 193 -17.81 9.24 -14.92
C LYS A 193 -18.26 9.95 -16.22
N LYS A 194 -18.21 11.29 -16.28
CA LYS A 194 -18.10 11.93 -17.59
C LYS A 194 -16.78 11.42 -18.19
N LYS A 195 -16.77 11.19 -19.50
CA LYS A 195 -15.57 10.95 -20.31
C LYS A 195 -14.72 12.24 -20.30
N GLY A 196 -14.29 12.68 -19.12
CA GLY A 196 -13.36 13.78 -18.95
C GLY A 196 -12.00 13.30 -19.41
N ASN A 197 -11.32 14.14 -20.18
CA ASN A 197 -10.00 13.88 -20.74
C ASN A 197 -9.06 13.36 -19.64
N THR A 198 -8.41 12.22 -19.90
CA THR A 198 -7.42 11.63 -19.00
C THR A 198 -6.32 12.64 -18.67
N ASP A 199 -5.91 13.45 -19.65
CA ASP A 199 -4.85 14.44 -19.49
C ASP A 199 -5.28 15.57 -18.54
N ASP A 200 -6.53 16.03 -18.61
CA ASP A 200 -7.08 17.02 -17.68
C ASP A 200 -7.08 16.49 -16.23
N LYS A 201 -7.46 15.21 -16.03
CA LYS A 201 -7.41 14.59 -14.70
C LYS A 201 -5.99 14.51 -14.15
N ILE A 202 -5.03 14.15 -14.99
CA ILE A 202 -3.61 14.12 -14.64
C ILE A 202 -3.14 15.52 -14.26
N ALA A 203 -3.35 16.51 -15.13
CA ALA A 203 -2.93 17.89 -14.89
C ALA A 203 -3.52 18.45 -13.58
N ARG A 204 -4.79 18.16 -13.30
CA ARG A 204 -5.46 18.57 -12.05
C ARG A 204 -4.87 17.90 -10.80
N PHE A 205 -4.44 16.64 -10.89
CA PHE A 205 -3.77 15.98 -9.78
C PHE A 205 -2.37 16.56 -9.54
N VAL A 206 -1.60 16.80 -10.61
CA VAL A 206 -0.28 17.44 -10.54
C VAL A 206 -0.40 18.82 -9.89
N PHE A 207 -1.35 19.63 -10.35
CA PHE A 207 -1.61 20.96 -9.77
C PHE A 207 -1.97 20.87 -8.28
N LEU A 208 -2.82 19.91 -7.88
CA LEU A 208 -3.16 19.72 -6.46
C LEU A 208 -1.91 19.38 -5.64
N HIS A 209 -1.07 18.46 -6.12
CA HIS A 209 0.17 18.08 -5.45
C HIS A 209 1.08 19.30 -5.25
N ASP A 210 1.35 20.06 -6.32
CA ASP A 210 2.23 21.21 -6.26
C ASP A 210 1.67 22.31 -5.35
N LYS A 211 0.34 22.52 -5.39
CA LYS A 211 -0.34 23.47 -4.52
C LYS A 211 -0.23 23.07 -3.05
N VAL A 212 -0.53 21.82 -2.70
CA VAL A 212 -0.43 21.34 -1.31
C VAL A 212 1.02 21.41 -0.83
N LYS A 213 1.99 20.99 -1.65
CA LYS A 213 3.41 21.11 -1.34
C LYS A 213 3.81 22.56 -1.03
N SER A 214 3.34 23.52 -1.83
CA SER A 214 3.64 24.95 -1.64
C SER A 214 3.04 25.57 -0.38
N LEU A 215 2.00 24.96 0.18
CA LEU A 215 1.35 25.42 1.41
C LEU A 215 2.02 24.90 2.68
N LEU A 216 2.87 23.87 2.57
CA LEU A 216 3.57 23.27 3.68
C LEU A 216 4.97 23.85 3.79
N SER A 217 5.37 24.24 5.00
CA SER A 217 6.75 24.58 5.30
C SER A 217 7.69 23.38 5.07
N PRO A 218 9.00 23.60 4.85
CA PRO A 218 9.94 22.51 4.71
C PRO A 218 9.96 21.55 5.92
N GLY A 219 9.77 22.09 7.13
CA GLY A 219 9.68 21.28 8.36
C GLY A 219 8.43 20.38 8.36
N GLU A 220 7.26 20.92 7.99
CA GLU A 220 6.04 20.11 7.87
C GLU A 220 6.16 19.05 6.78
N GLN A 221 6.79 19.38 5.64
CA GLN A 221 7.02 18.41 4.58
C GLN A 221 7.91 17.26 5.07
N ALA A 222 9.00 17.55 5.77
CA ALA A 222 9.88 16.54 6.35
C ALA A 222 9.16 15.70 7.42
N ASP A 223 8.48 16.35 8.37
CA ASP A 223 7.75 15.68 9.44
C ASP A 223 6.65 14.78 8.90
N MET A 224 5.97 15.15 7.83
CA MET A 224 4.93 14.33 7.22
C MET A 224 5.49 13.19 6.35
N GLY A 225 6.74 13.30 5.88
CA GLY A 225 7.21 12.53 4.74
C GLY A 225 6.40 12.89 3.49
N TYR A 226 6.22 14.20 3.23
CA TYR A 226 5.35 14.66 2.16
C TYR A 226 5.91 14.31 0.78
N ASP A 227 5.17 13.47 0.07
CA ASP A 227 5.37 13.15 -1.33
C ASP A 227 4.01 12.85 -2.01
N MET A 228 4.05 12.49 -3.31
CA MET A 228 2.84 12.22 -4.08
C MET A 228 2.10 10.93 -3.66
N LEU A 229 2.79 9.93 -3.13
CA LEU A 229 2.20 8.70 -2.61
C LEU A 229 1.54 8.95 -1.25
N MET A 230 2.17 9.75 -0.39
CA MET A 230 1.60 10.23 0.86
C MET A 230 0.33 11.06 0.60
N LEU A 231 0.34 11.95 -0.40
CA LEU A 231 -0.86 12.68 -0.83
C LEU A 231 -1.96 11.73 -1.33
N GLU A 232 -1.63 10.76 -2.19
CA GLU A 232 -2.59 9.75 -2.67
C GLU A 232 -3.22 8.99 -1.49
N HIS A 233 -2.41 8.54 -0.54
CA HIS A 233 -2.90 7.85 0.65
C HIS A 233 -3.80 8.74 1.49
N SER A 234 -3.41 10.00 1.69
CA SER A 234 -4.22 11.00 2.39
C SER A 234 -5.59 11.19 1.72
N LEU A 235 -5.64 11.24 0.39
CA LEU A 235 -6.88 11.33 -0.39
C LEU A 235 -7.76 10.09 -0.19
N CYS A 236 -7.18 8.88 -0.10
CA CYS A 236 -7.90 7.66 0.24
C CYS A 236 -8.60 7.76 1.61
N LYS A 237 -7.92 8.35 2.60
CA LYS A 237 -8.43 8.47 3.98
C LYS A 237 -9.33 9.66 4.20
N LEU A 238 -9.34 10.64 3.30
CA LEU A 238 -10.15 11.86 3.37
C LEU A 238 -11.64 11.58 3.61
N SER A 239 -12.13 10.45 3.11
CA SER A 239 -13.51 10.02 3.33
C SER A 239 -13.85 9.65 4.77
N LYS A 240 -12.84 9.28 5.56
CA LYS A 240 -12.90 8.82 6.94
C LYS A 240 -12.50 9.91 7.95
N MET A 241 -11.98 11.05 7.47
CA MET A 241 -11.59 12.18 8.32
C MET A 241 -12.83 12.98 8.78
N THR A 242 -13.02 13.09 10.09
CA THR A 242 -14.17 13.73 10.74
C THR A 242 -14.24 15.25 10.52
N ARG A 243 -13.13 15.92 10.20
CA ARG A 243 -13.03 17.38 9.98
C ARG A 243 -12.96 17.80 8.50
N PHE A 244 -13.46 16.99 7.58
CA PHE A 244 -13.39 17.29 6.15
C PHE A 244 -14.02 18.65 5.75
N LYS A 245 -15.00 19.14 6.53
CA LYS A 245 -15.64 20.45 6.30
C LYS A 245 -14.67 21.64 6.41
N ASP A 246 -13.67 21.55 7.29
CA ASP A 246 -12.75 22.65 7.59
C ASP A 246 -11.64 22.74 6.52
N ILE A 247 -11.13 21.58 6.07
CA ILE A 247 -10.13 21.46 4.98
C ILE A 247 -10.70 21.95 3.64
N LYS A 248 -12.00 21.74 3.42
CA LYS A 248 -12.68 22.14 2.19
C LYS A 248 -12.63 23.66 1.96
N HIS A 249 -12.61 24.48 3.01
CA HIS A 249 -12.60 25.94 2.85
C HIS A 249 -11.22 26.51 2.54
N SER A 250 -10.14 25.94 3.07
CA SER A 250 -8.78 26.45 2.85
C SER A 250 -8.21 26.07 1.47
N VAL A 251 -8.50 24.86 0.99
CA VAL A 251 -7.93 24.35 -0.28
C VAL A 251 -8.75 24.80 -1.50
N LEU A 252 -10.07 24.92 -1.38
CA LEU A 252 -10.95 25.22 -2.52
C LEU A 252 -11.07 26.70 -2.88
N ASN A 253 -10.71 27.62 -1.98
CA ASN A 253 -10.77 29.05 -2.28
C ASN A 253 -9.67 29.52 -3.26
N GLY A 254 -8.78 28.62 -3.71
CA GLY A 254 -7.74 28.88 -4.71
C GLY A 254 -7.62 27.83 -5.81
N LEU A 255 -8.66 27.01 -6.03
CA LEU A 255 -8.81 26.03 -7.12
C LEU A 255 -9.93 26.48 -8.07
#